data_AF-A0A925DNA6-F1
#
_entry.id   AF-A0A925DNA6-F1
#
_cell.length_a   1.000
_cell.length_b   1.000
_cell.length_c   1.000
_cell.angle_alpha   90.00
_cell.angle_beta   90.00
_cell.angle_gamma   90.00
#
_symmetry.space_group_name_H-M   'P 1'
#
loop_
_entity.id
_entity.type
_entity.pdbx_description
1 polymer ?
#
loop_
_entity_poly.entity_id
_entity_poly.type
_entity_poly.pdbx_seq_one_letter_code
_entity_poly.pdbx_strand_id
1 'polypeptide(L)'
;MKNKTNTMKFVQGMTFSALLFVSVNLLAQETAPTVSEQNADNRQEAVQKNSKKRQQTVQGNTEKRQSTVKTNTSNRQTTAAHNTNNRKSVTQDGVVTQEEAIETGKTNSSNRKQTGKSNTENRRTTGGSNAKDRRNAGKENTTERRNRYGENRANRRANQ
;
A
#
# COMPACT_ATOMS: atom_id res chain seq x y z
N MET A 1 -89.01 12.88 46.90
CA MET A 1 -88.20 14.07 46.55
C MET A 1 -87.46 13.80 45.24
N LYS A 2 -87.37 14.82 44.39
CA LYS A 2 -86.89 14.79 43.00
C LYS A 2 -85.35 14.76 42.89
N ASN A 3 -84.88 14.46 41.66
CA ASN A 3 -83.62 14.85 40.99
C ASN A 3 -82.37 14.00 41.30
N LYS A 4 -81.42 13.72 40.39
CA LYS A 4 -81.15 14.11 38.99
C LYS A 4 -80.07 13.15 38.44
N THR A 5 -80.08 12.89 37.14
CA THR A 5 -79.01 12.26 36.34
C THR A 5 -77.74 13.11 36.32
N ASN A 6 -76.55 12.49 36.31
CA ASN A 6 -75.40 13.01 35.55
C ASN A 6 -74.35 11.92 35.24
N THR A 7 -74.08 11.80 33.95
CA THR A 7 -72.96 11.14 33.27
C THR A 7 -71.62 11.82 33.53
N MET A 8 -70.52 11.06 33.64
CA MET A 8 -69.18 11.34 33.07
C MET A 8 -68.34 10.05 33.22
N LYS A 9 -68.04 9.34 32.12
CA LYS A 9 -66.89 9.51 31.20
C LYS A 9 -65.52 9.14 31.79
N PHE A 10 -64.86 8.23 31.07
CA PHE A 10 -63.41 8.05 30.93
C PHE A 10 -62.61 7.47 32.11
N VAL A 11 -62.42 6.14 32.09
CA VAL A 11 -61.15 5.52 32.52
C VAL A 11 -60.77 4.45 31.50
N GLN A 12 -60.42 4.90 30.29
CA GLN A 12 -59.88 4.03 29.22
C GLN A 12 -58.62 4.67 28.62
N GLY A 13 -57.80 5.29 29.48
CA GLY A 13 -56.68 6.15 29.06
C GLY A 13 -55.44 6.08 29.95
N MET A 14 -55.25 5.02 30.72
CA MET A 14 -54.04 4.85 31.55
C MET A 14 -53.23 3.58 31.28
N THR A 15 -53.63 2.73 30.33
CA THR A 15 -52.86 1.53 29.96
C THR A 15 -52.16 1.63 28.61
N PHE A 16 -52.53 2.59 27.74
CA PHE A 16 -51.91 2.73 26.43
C PHE A 16 -50.61 3.56 26.44
N SER A 17 -50.47 4.55 27.33
CA SER A 17 -49.23 5.35 27.41
C SER A 17 -48.07 4.62 28.08
N ALA A 18 -48.34 3.69 29.01
CA ALA A 18 -47.30 2.87 29.62
C ALA A 18 -46.78 1.79 28.64
N LEU A 19 -47.67 1.21 27.81
CA LEU A 19 -47.25 0.27 26.76
C LEU A 19 -46.47 0.95 25.62
N LEU A 20 -46.79 2.20 25.28
CA LEU A 20 -46.04 2.95 24.26
C LEU A 20 -44.64 3.37 24.75
N PHE A 21 -44.46 3.72 26.03
CA PHE A 21 -43.13 4.06 26.55
C PHE A 21 -42.20 2.86 26.71
N VAL A 22 -42.74 1.66 26.96
CA VAL A 22 -41.93 0.43 27.00
C VAL A 22 -41.52 -0.02 25.59
N SER A 23 -42.41 0.13 24.59
CA SER A 23 -42.11 -0.29 23.21
C SER A 23 -41.14 0.65 22.48
N VAL A 24 -41.14 1.96 22.78
CA VAL A 24 -40.17 2.89 22.20
C VAL A 24 -38.76 2.71 22.81
N ASN A 25 -38.65 2.35 24.09
CA ASN A 25 -37.34 2.05 24.70
C ASN A 25 -36.80 0.67 24.30
N LEU A 26 -37.67 -0.31 24.00
CA LEU A 26 -37.25 -1.63 23.55
C LEU A 26 -36.81 -1.65 22.07
N LEU A 27 -37.35 -0.75 21.23
CA LEU A 27 -36.89 -0.56 19.85
C LEU A 27 -35.66 0.36 19.72
N ALA A 28 -35.32 1.15 20.73
CA ALA A 28 -34.16 2.04 20.73
C ALA A 28 -32.85 1.36 21.17
N GLN A 29 -32.91 0.08 21.57
CA GLN A 29 -31.72 -0.68 22.00
C GLN A 29 -30.98 -1.41 20.87
N GLU A 30 -31.46 -1.38 19.62
CA GLU A 30 -30.88 -2.20 18.53
C GLU A 30 -29.91 -1.48 17.57
N THR A 31 -29.50 -0.23 17.82
CA THR A 31 -28.70 0.52 16.83
C THR A 31 -27.23 0.75 17.19
N ALA A 32 -26.78 0.33 18.37
CA ALA A 32 -25.37 0.43 18.74
C ALA A 32 -24.67 -0.92 18.45
N PRO A 33 -23.63 -0.97 17.59
CA PRO A 33 -22.90 -2.20 17.35
C PRO A 33 -22.34 -2.72 18.67
N THR A 34 -22.48 -4.03 18.89
CA THR A 34 -21.90 -4.66 20.07
C THR A 34 -20.37 -4.52 20.03
N VAL A 35 -19.72 -4.56 21.18
CA VAL A 35 -18.24 -4.56 21.25
C VAL A 35 -17.63 -5.68 20.40
N SER A 36 -18.35 -6.79 20.24
CA SER A 36 -17.94 -7.91 19.38
C SER A 36 -17.95 -7.53 17.90
N GLU A 37 -19.04 -6.91 17.42
CA GLU A 37 -19.18 -6.42 16.04
C GLU A 37 -18.15 -5.34 15.73
N GLN A 38 -18.00 -4.35 16.61
CA GLN A 38 -17.02 -3.27 16.41
C GLN A 38 -15.57 -3.80 16.37
N ASN A 39 -15.26 -4.82 17.19
CA ASN A 39 -13.96 -5.50 17.13
C ASN A 39 -13.80 -6.38 15.87
N ALA A 40 -14.90 -6.90 15.30
CA ALA A 40 -14.89 -7.65 14.04
C ALA A 40 -14.64 -6.72 12.84
N ASP A 41 -15.33 -5.59 12.78
CA ASP A 41 -15.13 -4.56 11.76
C ASP A 41 -13.70 -4.01 11.78
N ASN A 42 -13.18 -3.71 12.98
CA ASN A 42 -11.78 -3.32 13.17
C ASN A 42 -10.81 -4.40 12.64
N ARG A 43 -11.13 -5.69 12.77
CA ARG A 43 -10.27 -6.75 12.21
C ARG A 43 -10.37 -6.81 10.69
N GLN A 44 -11.57 -6.71 10.13
CA GLN A 44 -11.80 -6.80 8.70
C GLN A 44 -11.14 -5.65 7.94
N GLU A 45 -11.35 -4.42 8.39
CA GLU A 45 -10.69 -3.24 7.83
C GLU A 45 -9.15 -3.37 7.88
N ALA A 46 -8.61 -4.00 8.93
CA ALA A 46 -7.16 -4.12 9.11
C ALA A 46 -6.58 -5.08 8.08
N VAL A 47 -7.27 -6.20 7.86
CA VAL A 47 -6.90 -7.17 6.83
C VAL A 47 -6.92 -6.51 5.45
N GLN A 48 -7.98 -5.77 5.13
CA GLN A 48 -8.12 -5.08 3.85
C GLN A 48 -7.01 -4.04 3.64
N LYS A 49 -6.77 -3.18 4.63
CA LYS A 49 -5.73 -2.14 4.57
C LYS A 49 -4.34 -2.74 4.40
N ASN A 50 -4.00 -3.76 5.20
CA ASN A 50 -2.72 -4.47 5.11
C ASN A 50 -2.56 -5.16 3.75
N SER A 51 -3.61 -5.78 3.22
CA SER A 51 -3.60 -6.42 1.91
C SER A 51 -3.30 -5.42 0.80
N LYS A 52 -4.06 -4.32 0.76
CA LYS A 52 -3.88 -3.24 -0.23
C LYS A 52 -2.45 -2.68 -0.19
N LYS A 53 -1.92 -2.47 1.00
CA LYS A 53 -0.56 -1.92 1.18
C LYS A 53 0.54 -2.88 0.72
N ARG A 54 0.38 -4.19 0.97
CA ARG A 54 1.28 -5.21 0.43
C ARG A 54 1.23 -5.22 -1.09
N GLN A 55 0.03 -5.15 -1.68
CA GLN A 55 -0.14 -5.07 -3.13
C GLN A 55 0.55 -3.85 -3.72
N GLN A 56 0.34 -2.67 -3.15
CA GLN A 56 1.00 -1.43 -3.57
C GLN A 56 2.53 -1.51 -3.46
N THR A 57 3.05 -2.10 -2.37
CA THR A 57 4.49 -2.29 -2.18
C THR A 57 5.07 -3.23 -3.25
N VAL A 58 4.37 -4.32 -3.56
CA VAL A 58 4.79 -5.27 -4.61
C VAL A 58 4.75 -4.63 -5.98
N GLN A 59 3.69 -3.88 -6.28
CA GLN A 59 3.55 -3.16 -7.55
C GLN A 59 4.68 -2.14 -7.74
N GLY A 60 4.89 -1.25 -6.78
CA GLY A 60 5.97 -0.25 -6.87
C GLY A 60 7.36 -0.89 -7.00
N ASN A 61 7.63 -1.99 -6.28
CA ASN A 61 8.88 -2.74 -6.41
C ASN A 61 9.04 -3.43 -7.78
N THR A 62 7.94 -3.73 -8.45
CA THR A 62 7.94 -4.32 -9.80
C THR A 62 8.25 -3.24 -10.83
N GLU A 63 7.59 -2.09 -10.73
CA GLU A 63 7.84 -0.93 -11.60
C GLU A 63 9.30 -0.45 -11.51
N LYS A 64 9.87 -0.38 -10.30
CA LYS A 64 11.30 -0.06 -10.09
C LYS A 64 12.24 -1.05 -10.79
N ARG A 65 11.91 -2.34 -10.75
CA ARG A 65 12.68 -3.39 -11.44
C ARG A 65 12.57 -3.26 -12.96
N GLN A 66 11.37 -3.02 -13.48
CA GLN A 66 11.15 -2.80 -14.91
C GLN A 66 11.94 -1.58 -15.41
N SER A 67 11.89 -0.47 -14.66
CA SER A 67 12.67 0.74 -14.95
C SER A 67 14.18 0.43 -14.98
N THR A 68 14.69 -0.31 -13.99
CA THR A 68 16.10 -0.74 -13.95
C THR A 68 16.51 -1.58 -15.16
N VAL A 69 15.65 -2.51 -15.58
CA VAL A 69 15.90 -3.33 -16.77
C VAL A 69 15.96 -2.46 -18.02
N LYS A 70 15.04 -1.50 -18.16
CA LYS A 70 15.02 -0.56 -19.29
C LYS A 70 16.31 0.27 -19.34
N THR A 71 16.71 0.86 -18.22
CA THR A 71 17.95 1.65 -18.13
C THR A 71 19.19 0.81 -18.46
N ASN A 72 19.30 -0.39 -17.88
CA ASN A 72 20.45 -1.26 -18.15
C ASN A 72 20.51 -1.72 -19.62
N THR A 73 19.35 -1.90 -20.26
CA THR A 73 19.26 -2.23 -21.68
C THR A 73 19.74 -1.06 -22.54
N SER A 74 19.26 0.15 -22.25
CA SER A 74 19.71 1.37 -22.92
C SER A 74 21.23 1.56 -22.80
N ASN A 75 21.79 1.40 -21.59
CA ASN A 75 23.24 1.51 -21.38
C ASN A 75 24.04 0.53 -22.27
N ARG A 76 23.56 -0.71 -22.41
CA ARG A 76 24.21 -1.71 -23.27
C ARG A 76 24.12 -1.33 -24.74
N GLN A 77 22.96 -0.86 -25.20
CA GLN A 77 22.75 -0.41 -26.58
C GLN A 77 23.67 0.77 -26.92
N THR A 78 23.72 1.79 -26.06
CA THR A 78 24.62 2.95 -26.23
C THR A 78 26.08 2.51 -26.29
N THR A 79 26.49 1.58 -25.42
CA THR A 79 27.87 1.05 -25.44
C THR A 79 28.17 0.28 -26.73
N ALA A 80 27.23 -0.52 -27.20
CA ALA A 80 27.39 -1.28 -28.44
C ALA A 80 27.50 -0.34 -29.66
N ALA A 81 26.68 0.72 -29.69
CA ALA A 81 26.75 1.75 -30.73
C ALA A 81 28.10 2.48 -30.68
N HIS A 82 28.54 2.93 -29.51
CA HIS A 82 29.83 3.60 -29.34
C HIS A 82 31.00 2.71 -29.77
N ASN A 83 31.02 1.45 -29.35
CA ASN A 83 32.09 0.52 -29.73
C ASN A 83 32.07 0.19 -31.24
N THR A 84 30.90 0.25 -31.87
CA THR A 84 30.78 0.12 -33.32
C THR A 84 31.34 1.34 -34.02
N ASN A 85 31.03 2.55 -33.53
CA ASN A 85 31.58 3.79 -34.08
C ASN A 85 33.10 3.87 -33.92
N ASN A 86 33.65 3.45 -32.77
CA ASN A 86 35.10 3.38 -32.57
C ASN A 86 35.78 2.52 -33.65
N ARG A 87 35.22 1.35 -33.95
CA ARG A 87 35.75 0.45 -34.98
C ARG A 87 35.61 1.03 -36.39
N LYS A 88 34.50 1.70 -36.68
CA LYS A 88 34.30 2.39 -37.97
C LYS A 88 35.30 3.53 -38.15
N SER A 89 35.55 4.32 -37.11
CA SER A 89 36.48 5.44 -37.15
C SER A 89 37.89 5.00 -37.51
N VAL A 90 38.35 3.86 -36.96
CA VAL A 90 39.70 3.33 -37.22
C VAL A 90 39.83 2.63 -38.57
N THR A 91 38.72 2.32 -39.25
CA THR A 91 38.75 1.68 -40.57
C THR A 91 38.48 2.67 -41.71
N GLN A 92 38.44 3.97 -41.41
CA GLN A 92 37.94 5.00 -42.33
C GLN A 92 38.86 5.25 -43.53
N ASP A 93 40.18 5.12 -43.35
CA ASP A 93 41.20 5.26 -44.39
C ASP A 93 41.58 3.91 -45.05
N GLY A 94 40.90 2.82 -44.65
CA GLY A 94 41.07 1.48 -45.23
C GLY A 94 42.28 0.70 -44.75
N VAL A 95 43.09 1.25 -43.83
CA VAL A 95 44.26 0.58 -43.25
C VAL A 95 44.15 0.66 -41.73
N VAL A 96 44.40 -0.45 -41.03
CA VAL A 96 44.42 -0.46 -39.56
C VAL A 96 45.80 -0.86 -39.10
N THR A 97 46.49 0.05 -38.44
CA THR A 97 47.77 -0.24 -37.79
C THR A 97 47.57 -1.07 -36.52
N GLN A 98 48.64 -1.73 -36.06
CA GLN A 98 48.61 -2.50 -34.83
C GLN A 98 48.28 -1.62 -33.62
N GLU A 99 48.92 -0.44 -33.52
CA GLU A 99 48.64 0.56 -32.48
C GLU A 99 47.17 0.97 -32.43
N GLU A 100 46.53 1.28 -33.57
CA GLU A 100 45.13 1.69 -33.63
C GLU A 100 44.17 0.57 -33.21
N ALA A 101 44.46 -0.66 -33.61
CA ALA A 101 43.70 -1.83 -33.20
C ALA A 101 43.78 -2.04 -31.69
N ILE A 102 44.99 -1.92 -31.11
CA ILE A 102 45.22 -2.03 -29.67
C ILE A 102 44.45 -0.95 -28.92
N GLU A 103 44.55 0.30 -29.36
CA GLU A 103 43.91 1.43 -28.67
C GLU A 103 42.39 1.33 -28.75
N THR A 104 41.83 1.03 -29.93
CA THR A 104 40.40 0.75 -30.08
C THR A 104 39.92 -0.38 -29.17
N GLY A 105 40.74 -1.43 -29.04
CA GLY A 105 40.49 -2.54 -28.13
C GLY A 105 40.41 -2.09 -26.67
N LYS A 106 41.36 -1.27 -26.21
CA LYS A 106 41.38 -0.70 -24.86
C LYS A 106 40.17 0.21 -24.62
N THR A 107 39.86 1.12 -25.53
CA THR A 107 38.69 2.02 -25.42
C THR A 107 37.40 1.21 -25.30
N ASN A 108 37.19 0.24 -26.19
CA ASN A 108 35.99 -0.61 -26.17
C ASN A 108 35.89 -1.46 -24.89
N SER A 109 37.03 -1.92 -24.37
CA SER A 109 37.10 -2.63 -23.09
C SER A 109 36.73 -1.72 -21.92
N SER A 110 37.24 -0.48 -21.90
CA SER A 110 36.90 0.53 -20.90
C SER A 110 35.40 0.84 -20.90
N ASN A 111 34.83 1.08 -22.08
CA ASN A 111 33.39 1.33 -22.26
C ASN A 111 32.54 0.19 -21.67
N ARG A 112 32.91 -1.06 -21.96
CA ARG A 112 32.21 -2.24 -21.40
C ARG A 112 32.32 -2.29 -19.87
N LYS A 113 33.50 -2.01 -19.31
CA LYS A 113 33.71 -1.97 -17.86
C LYS A 113 32.87 -0.88 -17.20
N GLN A 114 32.82 0.31 -17.78
CA GLN A 114 32.01 1.42 -17.25
C GLN A 114 30.52 1.07 -17.25
N THR A 115 30.01 0.51 -18.34
CA THR A 115 28.62 0.05 -18.42
C THR A 115 28.32 -1.08 -17.44
N GLY A 116 29.26 -2.00 -17.24
CA GLY A 116 29.15 -3.03 -16.21
C GLY A 116 29.02 -2.44 -14.80
N LYS A 117 29.82 -1.43 -14.47
CA LYS A 117 29.74 -0.70 -13.19
C LYS A 117 28.40 0.00 -13.03
N SER A 118 27.98 0.79 -14.02
CA SER A 118 26.69 1.50 -14.00
C SER A 118 25.50 0.54 -13.82
N ASN A 119 25.47 -0.56 -14.57
CA ASN A 119 24.38 -1.54 -14.47
C ASN A 119 24.36 -2.29 -13.13
N THR A 120 25.52 -2.44 -12.49
CA THR A 120 25.63 -3.02 -11.15
C THR A 120 25.10 -2.05 -10.11
N GLU A 121 25.44 -0.77 -10.22
CA GLU A 121 24.96 0.27 -9.33
C GLU A 121 23.44 0.46 -9.42
N ASN A 122 22.89 0.47 -10.64
CA ASN A 122 21.44 0.52 -10.86
C ASN A 122 20.71 -0.63 -10.13
N ARG A 123 21.23 -1.86 -10.25
CA ARG A 123 20.67 -3.03 -9.56
C ARG A 123 20.77 -2.91 -8.05
N ARG A 124 21.92 -2.45 -7.54
CA ARG A 124 22.16 -2.25 -6.10
C ARG A 124 21.18 -1.23 -5.53
N THR A 125 21.04 -0.08 -6.19
CA THR A 125 20.12 0.98 -5.78
C THR A 125 18.67 0.49 -5.74
N THR A 126 18.20 -0.18 -6.79
CA THR A 126 16.84 -0.74 -6.84
C THR A 126 16.62 -1.81 -5.77
N GLY A 127 17.57 -2.72 -5.60
CA GLY A 127 17.51 -3.73 -4.54
C GLY A 127 17.43 -3.11 -3.14
N GLY A 128 18.25 -2.09 -2.89
CA GLY A 128 18.26 -1.34 -1.63
C GLY A 128 16.94 -0.61 -1.37
N SER A 129 16.40 0.09 -2.38
CA SER A 129 15.11 0.77 -2.30
C SER A 129 13.98 -0.22 -2.00
N ASN A 130 13.88 -1.32 -2.76
CA ASN A 130 12.84 -2.33 -2.55
C ASN A 130 12.93 -2.98 -1.16
N ALA A 131 14.15 -3.18 -0.64
CA ALA A 131 14.35 -3.68 0.71
C ALA A 131 13.91 -2.67 1.79
N LYS A 132 14.08 -1.36 1.54
CA LYS A 132 13.59 -0.30 2.43
C LYS A 132 12.07 -0.24 2.43
N ASP A 133 11.43 -0.31 1.26
CA ASP A 133 9.97 -0.25 1.13
C ASP A 133 9.29 -1.41 1.88
N ARG A 134 9.82 -2.63 1.72
CA ARG A 134 9.30 -3.80 2.47
C ARG A 134 9.44 -3.63 3.98
N ARG A 135 10.58 -3.09 4.44
CA ARG A 135 10.81 -2.83 5.87
C ARG A 135 9.84 -1.77 6.40
N ASN A 136 9.62 -0.69 5.66
CA ASN A 136 8.68 0.36 6.03
C ASN A 136 7.25 -0.17 6.09
N ALA A 137 6.81 -0.90 5.07
CA ALA A 137 5.50 -1.55 5.08
C ALA A 137 5.33 -2.47 6.30
N GLY A 138 6.33 -3.27 6.65
CA GLY A 138 6.30 -4.12 7.85
C GLY A 138 6.21 -3.33 9.17
N LYS A 139 6.97 -2.23 9.29
CA LYS A 139 6.91 -1.34 10.46
C LYS A 139 5.53 -0.72 10.61
N GLU A 140 4.99 -0.20 9.53
CA GLU A 140 3.69 0.45 9.55
C GLU A 140 2.58 -0.56 9.90
N ASN A 141 2.62 -1.78 9.36
CA ASN A 141 1.67 -2.85 9.74
C ASN A 141 1.77 -3.18 11.25
N THR A 142 2.98 -3.17 11.80
CA THR A 142 3.20 -3.42 13.24
C THR A 142 2.59 -2.30 14.09
N THR A 143 2.78 -1.04 13.69
CA THR A 143 2.18 0.12 14.35
C THR A 143 0.66 0.09 14.27
N GLU A 144 0.10 -0.18 13.10
CA GLU A 144 -1.36 -0.30 12.91
C GLU A 144 -1.95 -1.39 13.81
N ARG A 145 -1.29 -2.56 13.88
CA ARG A 145 -1.72 -3.64 14.77
C ARG A 145 -1.69 -3.23 16.24
N ARG A 146 -0.66 -2.48 16.67
CA ARG A 146 -0.57 -1.98 18.05
C ARG A 146 -1.69 -1.00 18.37
N ASN A 147 -1.97 -0.05 17.49
CA ASN A 147 -3.01 0.96 17.69
C ASN A 147 -4.39 0.30 17.81
N ARG A 148 -4.69 -0.66 16.93
CA ARG A 148 -5.93 -1.44 16.97
C ARG A 148 -6.15 -2.21 18.27
N TYR A 149 -5.10 -2.81 18.83
CA TYR A 149 -5.20 -3.44 20.15
C TYR A 149 -5.53 -2.41 21.24
N GLY A 150 -5.01 -1.18 21.13
CA GLY A 150 -5.36 -0.06 21.98
C GLY A 150 -6.84 0.32 21.85
N GLU A 151 -7.32 0.50 20.63
CA GLU A 151 -8.72 0.81 20.31
C GLU A 151 -9.68 -0.26 20.84
N ASN A 152 -9.42 -1.54 20.55
CA ASN A 152 -10.24 -2.65 21.04
C ASN A 152 -10.20 -2.78 22.58
N ARG A 153 -9.12 -2.34 23.24
CA ARG A 153 -9.06 -2.27 24.71
C ARG A 153 -9.87 -1.08 25.24
N ALA A 154 -9.83 0.06 24.58
CA ALA A 154 -10.63 1.23 24.94
C ALA A 154 -12.13 0.94 24.79
N ASN A 155 -12.54 0.33 23.66
CA ASN A 155 -13.93 -0.05 23.41
C ASN A 155 -14.48 -1.02 24.47
N ARG A 156 -13.65 -1.93 24.99
CA ARG A 156 -14.03 -2.83 26.10
C ARG A 156 -14.20 -2.11 27.43
N ARG A 157 -13.42 -1.06 27.69
CA ARG A 157 -13.51 -0.28 28.94
C ARG A 157 -14.66 0.71 28.93
N ALA A 158 -14.99 1.28 27.78
CA ALA A 158 -16.07 2.25 27.65
C ALA A 158 -17.48 1.64 27.79
N ASN A 159 -17.59 0.31 27.71
CA ASN A 159 -18.84 -0.46 27.78
C ASN A 159 -18.90 -1.37 29.04
N GLN A 160 -18.08 -1.08 30.07
CA GLN A 160 -18.14 -1.67 31.41
C GLN A 160 -18.67 -0.62 32.39
#